data_AF-A0AAW1HSB3-F1
#
_entry.id   AF-A0AAW1HSB3-F1
#
_cell.length_a   1.000
_cell.length_b   1.000
_cell.length_c   1.000
_cell.angle_alpha   90.00
_cell.angle_beta   90.00
_cell.angle_gamma   90.00
#
_symmetry.space_group_name_H-M   'P 1'
#
loop_
_entity.id
_entity.type
_entity.pdbx_description
1 polymer ?
#
loop_
_entity_poly.entity_id
_entity_poly.type
_entity_poly.pdbx_seq_one_letter_code
_entity_poly.pdbx_strand_id
1 'polypeptide(L)'
;MARDMHALVYSSDIERRGGMCALESILTWRRGYRDQQGGSPRTRPFHCTTVGLTSAITPNAGPRIKKLNIRLAPNENLLKTDKHDRLIRPIWVVFAITVIVSITALYFALSWNNLYSSVNKENNTKSYYLITSILLTEAMYLNQSLSRIPQHFSTRLVFSMILIMSLVLGAIYDSGLASNMTIPRYYGVIRNPQDMISNNIQWGATEDAWILSIEGSDSPTHQKIVNLFVIENEEKLQNRNKDSRFAFAIERLQGGNFAVGSYITEDGAKIRRILYEDLYFDYMAFYLKKSSILLPYLDDIILRVARVASRTHASLGI
;
A
#
# COMPACT_ATOMS: atom_id res chain seq x y z
N MET A 1 -31.59 -0.39 -5.19
CA MET A 1 -30.45 -1.14 -4.62
C MET A 1 -29.26 -0.85 -5.49
N ALA A 2 -28.19 -0.27 -4.96
CA ALA A 2 -26.97 0.00 -5.74
C ALA A 2 -26.11 -1.29 -5.84
N ARG A 3 -25.18 -1.30 -6.79
CA ARG A 3 -24.17 -2.30 -7.06
C ARG A 3 -22.91 -1.51 -7.33
N ASP A 4 -21.86 -1.75 -6.58
CA ASP A 4 -20.61 -1.07 -6.84
C ASP A 4 -19.65 -2.08 -7.43
N MET A 5 -19.05 -1.76 -8.56
CA MET A 5 -18.24 -2.73 -9.27
C MET A 5 -16.77 -2.50 -8.99
N HIS A 6 -16.05 -3.59 -8.69
CA HIS A 6 -14.63 -3.54 -8.41
C HIS A 6 -13.86 -4.52 -9.28
N ALA A 7 -12.55 -4.27 -9.37
CA ALA A 7 -11.61 -5.28 -9.77
C ALA A 7 -10.82 -5.79 -8.55
N LEU A 8 -10.61 -7.11 -8.50
CA LEU A 8 -9.61 -7.74 -7.65
C LEU A 8 -8.26 -7.68 -8.34
N VAL A 9 -7.35 -6.85 -7.83
CA VAL A 9 -6.02 -6.62 -8.40
C VAL A 9 -4.96 -7.25 -7.51
N TYR A 10 -3.90 -7.80 -8.09
CA TYR A 10 -2.81 -8.42 -7.35
C TYR A 10 -2.14 -7.48 -6.34
N SER A 11 -1.80 -8.04 -5.17
CA SER A 11 -1.01 -7.38 -4.14
C SER A 11 0.35 -8.04 -4.03
N SER A 12 1.41 -7.24 -4.13
CA SER A 12 2.81 -7.67 -4.01
C SER A 12 3.23 -8.11 -2.59
N ASP A 13 2.28 -8.33 -1.68
CA ASP A 13 2.52 -8.45 -0.25
C ASP A 13 2.86 -9.87 0.22
N ILE A 14 2.77 -10.88 -0.65
CA ILE A 14 2.69 -12.29 -0.23
C ILE A 14 3.94 -13.11 -0.57
N GLU A 15 4.90 -12.58 -1.32
CA GLU A 15 6.01 -13.38 -1.85
C GLU A 15 7.15 -13.69 -0.86
N ARG A 16 6.96 -13.51 0.47
CA ARG A 16 7.92 -13.96 1.50
C ARG A 16 7.28 -14.42 2.81
N ARG A 17 6.39 -15.40 2.76
CA ARG A 17 6.12 -16.27 3.93
C ARG A 17 6.60 -17.69 3.67
N GLY A 18 7.92 -17.85 3.65
CA GLY A 18 8.59 -19.11 3.90
C GLY A 18 9.67 -18.88 4.96
N GLY A 19 9.45 -19.35 6.19
CA GLY A 19 10.45 -19.30 7.26
C GLY A 19 9.90 -18.96 8.65
N MET A 20 9.50 -20.01 9.37
CA MET A 20 9.60 -20.26 10.83
C MET A 20 9.50 -19.13 11.90
N CYS A 21 8.67 -19.47 12.90
CA CYS A 21 8.84 -19.30 14.35
C CYS A 21 8.47 -17.98 15.05
N ALA A 22 7.31 -18.06 15.71
CA ALA A 22 7.08 -17.93 17.16
C ALA A 22 7.02 -16.56 17.86
N LEU A 23 6.04 -16.51 18.78
CA LEU A 23 5.87 -15.71 20.00
C LEU A 23 5.28 -14.29 19.93
N GLU A 24 4.00 -14.28 20.33
CA GLU A 24 3.42 -13.47 21.42
C GLU A 24 3.13 -11.96 21.24
N SER A 25 1.81 -11.70 21.19
CA SER A 25 1.06 -10.72 21.99
C SER A 25 1.57 -9.29 22.12
N ILE A 26 0.97 -8.40 21.31
CA ILE A 26 0.57 -7.06 21.81
C ILE A 26 -0.91 -6.83 21.46
N LEU A 27 -1.73 -7.02 22.48
CA LEU A 27 -3.08 -6.47 22.64
C LEU A 27 -3.03 -4.94 22.50
N THR A 28 -3.90 -4.35 21.67
CA THR A 28 -4.59 -3.10 22.02
C THR A 28 -6.03 -3.12 21.51
N TRP A 29 -6.91 -3.52 22.42
CA TRP A 29 -8.20 -2.92 22.73
C TRP A 29 -8.81 -1.92 21.72
N ARG A 30 -9.95 -2.29 21.12
CA ARG A 30 -11.06 -1.35 20.91
C ARG A 30 -12.32 -1.88 21.59
N ARG A 31 -12.81 -1.03 22.49
CA ARG A 31 -13.90 -1.15 23.45
C ARG A 31 -15.24 -1.39 22.72
N GLY A 32 -15.77 -2.62 22.79
CA GLY A 32 -17.13 -2.97 22.38
C GLY A 32 -18.03 -3.09 23.60
N TYR A 33 -19.16 -2.38 23.57
CA TYR A 33 -20.24 -2.49 24.56
C TYR A 33 -20.83 -3.91 24.50
N ARG A 34 -20.97 -4.55 25.67
CA ARG A 34 -21.67 -5.82 25.86
C ARG A 34 -23.13 -5.52 26.12
N ASP A 35 -24.01 -6.13 25.32
CA ASP A 35 -25.33 -6.53 25.80
C ASP A 35 -25.35 -8.05 25.94
N GLN A 36 -25.75 -8.47 27.14
CA GLN A 36 -25.94 -9.86 27.53
C GLN A 36 -27.30 -10.32 27.02
N GLN A 37 -27.33 -11.43 26.27
CA GLN A 37 -28.29 -12.52 26.49
C GLN A 37 -27.86 -13.75 25.68
N GLY A 38 -27.72 -14.87 26.39
CA GLY A 38 -27.24 -16.14 25.86
C GLY A 38 -28.21 -16.80 24.89
N GLY A 39 -27.65 -17.38 23.84
CA GLY A 39 -28.33 -18.29 22.93
C GLY A 39 -27.29 -19.22 22.30
N SER A 40 -27.43 -20.51 22.56
CA SER A 40 -26.59 -21.60 22.04
C SER A 40 -26.49 -21.57 20.50
N PRO A 41 -25.31 -21.83 19.89
CA PRO A 41 -25.19 -21.83 18.44
C PRO A 41 -25.84 -23.10 17.86
N ARG A 42 -27.05 -22.95 17.32
CA ARG A 42 -27.58 -23.92 16.36
C ARG A 42 -26.88 -23.71 15.03
N THR A 43 -25.92 -24.58 14.73
CA THR A 43 -25.44 -24.81 13.37
C THR A 43 -26.62 -25.27 12.50
N ARG A 44 -26.92 -24.51 11.44
CA ARG A 44 -27.70 -25.01 10.30
C ARG A 44 -26.80 -24.97 9.07
N PRO A 45 -26.63 -26.09 8.35
CA PRO A 45 -25.91 -26.12 7.10
C PRO A 45 -26.77 -25.47 6.01
N PHE A 46 -26.24 -24.46 5.32
CA PHE A 46 -26.88 -23.95 4.11
C PHE A 46 -26.42 -24.77 2.92
N HIS A 47 -27.38 -25.51 2.35
CA HIS A 47 -27.32 -26.16 1.06
C HIS A 47 -27.08 -25.11 -0.05
N CYS A 48 -26.08 -25.35 -0.90
CA CYS A 48 -25.97 -24.70 -2.20
C CYS A 48 -27.03 -25.30 -3.14
N THR A 49 -28.00 -24.50 -3.57
CA THR A 49 -28.84 -24.82 -4.72
C THR A 49 -28.23 -24.21 -5.98
N THR A 50 -27.70 -25.07 -6.84
CA THR A 50 -27.27 -24.75 -8.19
C THR A 50 -28.51 -24.44 -9.04
N VAL A 51 -28.68 -23.19 -9.47
CA VAL A 51 -29.69 -22.83 -10.47
C VAL A 51 -28.99 -22.78 -11.81
N GLY A 52 -29.25 -23.78 -12.66
CA GLY A 52 -28.81 -23.81 -14.05
C GLY A 52 -29.62 -22.81 -14.87
N LEU A 53 -28.94 -21.85 -15.48
CA LEU A 53 -29.50 -21.01 -16.53
C LEU A 53 -29.08 -21.59 -17.89
N THR A 54 -30.07 -22.07 -18.63
CA THR A 54 -29.96 -22.58 -19.99
C THR A 54 -29.58 -21.44 -20.94
N SER A 55 -28.45 -21.58 -21.63
CA SER A 55 -27.98 -20.61 -22.63
C SER A 55 -28.88 -20.61 -23.87
N ALA A 56 -29.39 -19.43 -24.23
CA ALA A 56 -30.09 -19.17 -25.48
C ALA A 56 -29.10 -18.62 -26.52
N ILE A 57 -29.28 -19.12 -27.74
CA ILE A 57 -28.50 -18.93 -28.96
C ILE A 57 -28.30 -17.46 -29.35
N THR A 58 -27.06 -17.06 -29.68
CA THR A 58 -26.75 -15.91 -30.54
C THR A 58 -25.63 -16.24 -31.54
N PRO A 59 -25.59 -15.57 -32.73
CA PRO A 59 -24.86 -16.06 -33.90
C PRO A 59 -23.46 -15.45 -34.08
N ASN A 60 -22.67 -16.18 -34.89
CA ASN A 60 -21.36 -15.86 -35.45
C ASN A 60 -21.05 -14.37 -35.71
N ALA A 61 -19.95 -13.89 -35.12
CA ALA A 61 -19.15 -12.79 -35.64
C ALA A 61 -17.65 -13.17 -35.56
N GLY A 62 -16.99 -13.23 -36.71
CA GLY A 62 -15.59 -13.68 -36.86
C GLY A 62 -14.55 -12.66 -36.38
N PRO A 63 -13.29 -13.09 -36.16
CA PRO A 63 -12.26 -12.26 -35.53
C PRO A 63 -11.59 -11.30 -36.52
N ARG A 64 -11.57 -10.00 -36.18
CA ARG A 64 -10.70 -9.00 -36.81
C ARG A 64 -9.43 -8.81 -35.98
N ILE A 65 -8.35 -9.46 -36.39
CA ILE A 65 -7.01 -9.29 -35.83
C ILE A 65 -6.48 -7.92 -36.29
N LYS A 66 -6.37 -6.94 -35.37
CA LYS A 66 -5.53 -5.75 -35.58
C LYS A 66 -4.16 -5.99 -34.95
N LYS A 67 -3.12 -5.91 -35.78
CA LYS A 67 -1.70 -5.90 -35.37
C LYS A 67 -1.46 -4.76 -34.37
N LEU A 68 -1.12 -5.11 -33.12
CA LEU A 68 -0.70 -4.15 -32.10
C LEU A 68 0.81 -3.96 -32.21
N ASN A 69 1.24 -2.77 -32.61
CA ASN A 69 2.64 -2.35 -32.52
C ASN A 69 2.96 -2.05 -31.05
N ILE A 70 3.65 -2.97 -30.39
CA ILE A 70 4.09 -2.79 -29.00
C ILE A 70 5.31 -1.85 -29.02
N ARG A 71 5.08 -0.56 -28.75
CA ARG A 71 6.14 0.32 -28.23
C ARG A 71 6.37 -0.06 -26.77
N LEU A 72 7.54 -0.59 -26.47
CA LEU A 72 8.03 -0.81 -25.11
C LEU A 72 7.94 0.53 -24.34
N ALA A 73 7.06 0.58 -23.35
CA ALA A 73 7.00 1.68 -22.39
C ALA A 73 8.33 1.74 -21.60
N PRO A 74 8.83 2.94 -21.27
CA PRO A 74 10.07 3.06 -20.52
C PRO A 74 9.90 2.43 -19.13
N ASN A 75 10.89 1.64 -18.73
CA ASN A 75 10.91 0.83 -17.52
C ASN A 75 10.72 1.71 -16.26
N GLU A 76 9.50 1.74 -15.71
CA GLU A 76 9.11 2.57 -14.55
C GLU A 76 9.94 2.33 -13.28
N ASN A 77 10.65 1.21 -13.22
CA ASN A 77 11.58 0.89 -12.14
C ASN A 77 12.73 1.91 -12.03
N LEU A 78 13.10 2.58 -13.13
CA LEU A 78 14.13 3.64 -13.14
C LEU A 78 13.62 4.99 -12.62
N LEU A 79 12.31 5.26 -12.71
CA LEU A 79 11.73 6.51 -12.24
C LEU A 79 11.39 6.45 -10.72
N LYS A 80 11.20 5.24 -10.18
CA LYS A 80 10.83 5.01 -8.77
C LYS A 80 12.00 5.06 -7.79
N THR A 81 13.20 4.63 -8.20
CA THR A 81 14.42 4.81 -7.40
C THR A 81 14.77 6.29 -7.20
N ASP A 82 14.48 7.12 -8.21
CA ASP A 82 14.85 8.53 -8.23
C ASP A 82 14.06 9.41 -7.24
N LYS A 83 12.84 9.02 -6.85
CA LYS A 83 12.01 9.80 -5.91
C LYS A 83 12.40 9.59 -4.44
N HIS A 84 12.78 8.36 -4.07
CA HIS A 84 13.24 8.05 -2.72
C HIS A 84 14.66 8.56 -2.46
N ASP A 85 15.52 8.46 -3.47
CA ASP A 85 16.87 9.01 -3.46
C ASP A 85 16.87 10.54 -3.26
N ARG A 86 15.85 11.24 -3.74
CA ARG A 86 15.78 12.71 -3.71
C ARG A 86 15.67 13.29 -2.29
N LEU A 87 15.08 12.56 -1.35
CA LEU A 87 14.89 13.03 0.04
C LEU A 87 15.97 12.51 1.01
N ILE A 88 16.62 11.39 0.68
CA ILE A 88 17.66 10.77 1.52
C ILE A 88 19.02 11.43 1.29
N ARG A 89 19.34 11.79 0.04
CA ARG A 89 20.58 12.49 -0.33
C ARG A 89 20.86 13.76 0.47
N PRO A 90 19.90 14.70 0.68
CA PRO A 90 20.19 15.91 1.44
C PRO A 90 20.51 15.63 2.92
N ILE A 91 19.92 14.59 3.53
CA ILE A 91 20.17 14.25 4.95
C ILE A 91 21.62 13.81 5.15
N TRP A 92 22.12 12.93 4.28
CA TRP A 92 23.53 12.48 4.35
C TRP A 92 24.53 13.60 4.07
N VAL A 93 24.18 14.54 3.18
CA VAL A 93 25.00 15.73 2.92
C VAL A 93 25.05 16.62 4.16
N VAL A 94 23.91 16.90 4.80
CA VAL A 94 23.86 17.68 6.04
C VAL A 94 24.64 16.98 7.15
N PHE A 95 24.50 15.66 7.29
CA PHE A 95 25.26 14.87 8.25
C PHE A 95 26.78 15.00 8.02
N ALA A 96 27.25 14.83 6.79
CA ALA A 96 28.67 15.00 6.45
C ALA A 96 29.18 16.41 6.80
N ILE A 97 28.38 17.45 6.51
CA ILE A 97 28.70 18.83 6.88
C ILE A 97 28.79 18.99 8.40
N THR A 98 27.84 18.43 9.17
CA THR A 98 27.87 18.52 10.64
C THR A 98 29.09 17.84 11.25
N VAL A 99 29.53 16.71 10.69
CA VAL A 99 30.77 16.03 11.11
C VAL A 99 31.99 16.93 10.84
N ILE A 100 32.10 17.52 9.65
CA ILE A 100 33.20 18.44 9.31
C ILE A 100 33.22 19.67 10.24
N VAL A 101 32.05 20.25 10.53
CA VAL A 101 31.92 21.37 11.47
C VAL A 101 32.36 20.97 12.87
N SER A 102 32.01 19.77 13.34
CA SER A 102 32.46 19.28 14.65
C SER A 102 33.97 19.02 14.73
N ILE A 103 34.59 18.47 13.67
CA ILE A 103 36.04 18.27 13.59
C ILE A 103 36.77 19.62 13.66
N THR A 104 36.30 20.60 12.88
CA THR A 104 36.91 21.95 12.84
C THR A 104 36.72 22.69 14.16
N ALA A 105 35.55 22.60 14.80
CA ALA A 105 35.29 23.19 16.11
C ALA A 105 36.19 22.61 17.21
N LEU A 106 36.36 21.28 17.22
CA LEU A 106 37.20 20.60 18.20
C LEU A 106 38.69 20.91 17.98
N TYR A 107 39.15 20.93 16.72
CA TYR A 107 40.51 21.34 16.36
C TYR A 107 40.80 22.77 16.81
N PHE A 108 39.88 23.71 16.55
CA PHE A 108 40.02 25.10 16.99
C PHE A 108 40.08 25.20 18.52
N ALA A 109 39.21 24.50 19.24
CA ALA A 109 39.20 24.51 20.70
C ALA A 109 40.50 23.96 21.31
N LEU A 110 41.06 22.89 20.74
CA LEU A 110 42.35 22.31 21.17
C LEU A 110 43.53 23.23 20.82
N SER A 111 43.52 23.83 19.63
CA SER A 111 44.56 24.76 19.17
C SER A 111 44.57 26.06 20.00
N TRP A 112 43.39 26.60 20.30
CA TRP A 112 43.22 27.83 21.08
C TRP A 112 43.74 27.69 22.51
N ASN A 113 43.44 26.57 23.16
CA ASN A 113 43.95 26.30 24.51
C ASN A 113 45.48 26.15 24.53
N ASN A 114 46.08 25.61 23.46
CA ASN A 114 47.53 25.51 23.36
C ASN A 114 48.19 26.89 23.15
N LEU A 115 47.56 27.78 22.37
CA LEU A 115 48.03 29.17 22.20
C LEU A 115 48.06 29.91 23.54
N TYR A 116 47.02 29.74 24.36
CA TYR A 116 46.94 30.36 25.69
C TYR A 116 47.92 29.74 26.70
N SER A 117 48.24 28.45 26.56
CA SER A 117 49.18 27.73 27.44
C SER A 117 50.67 27.85 27.02
N SER A 118 50.99 28.76 26.09
CA SER A 118 52.31 28.86 25.44
C SER A 118 53.40 29.47 26.33
N VAL A 119 53.94 28.68 27.27
CA VAL A 119 55.25 28.95 27.89
C VAL A 119 56.34 27.96 27.44
N ASN A 120 56.04 26.79 26.87
CA ASN A 120 57.06 25.92 26.26
C ASN A 120 56.42 24.71 25.54
N LYS A 121 56.50 24.61 24.19
CA LYS A 121 56.75 23.33 23.46
C LYS A 121 56.72 23.40 21.93
N GLU A 122 57.81 22.86 21.37
CA GLU A 122 58.06 22.05 20.17
C GLU A 122 57.10 22.02 18.95
N ASN A 123 57.71 21.94 17.77
CA ASN A 123 57.10 22.15 16.44
C ASN A 123 56.14 21.04 15.94
N ASN A 124 56.07 19.87 16.58
CA ASN A 124 55.26 18.73 16.07
C ASN A 124 53.81 18.67 16.63
N THR A 125 53.34 19.77 17.22
CA THR A 125 52.07 19.83 17.96
C THR A 125 50.83 19.94 17.07
N LYS A 126 50.92 20.61 15.90
CA LYS A 126 49.76 20.88 15.04
C LYS A 126 49.15 19.62 14.39
N SER A 127 49.99 18.73 13.85
CA SER A 127 49.56 17.47 13.22
C SER A 127 48.87 16.54 14.23
N TYR A 128 49.42 16.48 15.45
CA TYR A 128 48.86 15.71 16.55
C TYR A 128 47.43 16.14 16.90
N TYR A 129 47.14 17.45 16.98
CA TYR A 129 45.80 17.95 17.29
C TYR A 129 44.80 17.69 16.18
N LEU A 130 45.20 17.74 14.90
CA LEU A 130 44.33 17.41 13.77
C LEU A 130 43.89 15.94 13.82
N ILE A 131 44.85 15.02 13.92
CA ILE A 131 44.57 13.58 13.98
C ILE A 131 43.73 13.25 15.22
N THR A 132 44.08 13.84 16.37
CA THR A 132 43.30 13.64 17.61
C THR A 132 41.87 14.14 17.46
N SER A 133 41.65 15.28 16.79
CA SER A 133 40.30 15.84 16.60
C SER A 133 39.43 14.96 15.69
N ILE A 134 40.01 14.39 14.63
CA ILE A 134 39.32 13.48 13.73
C ILE A 134 38.92 12.20 14.46
N LEU A 135 39.90 11.49 15.06
CA LEU A 135 39.65 10.22 15.74
C LEU A 135 38.66 10.34 16.90
N LEU A 136 38.77 11.43 17.68
CA LEU A 136 37.87 11.67 18.81
C LEU A 136 36.45 11.98 18.36
N THR A 137 36.29 12.74 17.27
CA THR A 137 34.96 13.03 16.70
C THR A 137 34.34 11.77 16.12
N GLU A 138 35.09 10.98 15.36
CA GLU A 138 34.62 9.68 14.83
C GLU A 138 34.19 8.74 15.96
N ALA A 139 34.99 8.63 17.03
CA ALA A 139 34.64 7.85 18.20
C ALA A 139 33.31 8.31 18.84
N MET A 140 33.05 9.62 18.91
CA MET A 140 31.78 10.14 19.44
C MET A 140 30.58 9.81 18.57
N TYR A 141 30.70 9.95 17.23
CA TYR A 141 29.60 9.64 16.31
C TYR A 141 29.32 8.14 16.21
N LEU A 142 30.34 7.31 16.41
CA LEU A 142 30.21 5.85 16.48
C LEU A 142 29.87 5.34 17.88
N ASN A 143 29.64 6.23 18.86
CA ASN A 143 29.38 5.89 20.26
C ASN A 143 30.44 4.95 20.88
N GLN A 144 31.71 5.08 20.46
CA GLN A 144 32.84 4.32 20.98
C GLN A 144 33.42 4.96 22.24
N SER A 145 34.13 4.16 23.04
CA SER A 145 34.80 4.63 24.24
C SER A 145 35.92 5.62 23.89
N LEU A 146 36.02 6.68 24.68
CA LEU A 146 36.96 7.78 24.46
C LEU A 146 38.25 7.51 25.25
N SER A 147 39.40 7.51 24.57
CA SER A 147 40.70 7.26 25.21
C SER A 147 41.24 8.45 25.99
N ARG A 148 40.84 9.69 25.64
CA ARG A 148 41.33 10.92 26.27
C ARG A 148 40.27 12.00 26.34
N ILE A 149 40.13 12.61 27.51
CA ILE A 149 39.21 13.72 27.75
C ILE A 149 40.02 15.03 27.86
N PRO A 150 39.59 16.13 27.20
CA PRO A 150 40.24 17.43 27.34
C PRO A 150 40.19 17.95 28.79
N GLN A 151 41.28 18.54 29.28
CA GLN A 151 41.38 19.02 30.66
C GLN A 151 40.74 20.40 30.86
N HIS A 152 40.89 21.31 29.89
CA HIS A 152 40.40 22.69 30.02
C HIS A 152 38.87 22.77 29.87
N PHE A 153 38.26 23.63 30.68
CA PHE A 153 36.81 23.82 30.72
C PHE A 153 36.22 24.17 29.35
N SER A 154 36.82 25.12 28.61
CA SER A 154 36.33 25.54 27.29
C SER A 154 36.31 24.39 26.27
N THR A 155 37.33 23.54 26.25
CA THR A 155 37.32 22.34 25.40
C THR A 155 36.33 21.29 25.86
N ARG A 156 36.11 21.15 27.17
CA ARG A 156 35.12 20.20 27.71
C ARG A 156 33.71 20.60 27.30
N LEU A 157 33.38 21.90 27.26
CA LEU A 157 32.07 22.36 26.81
C LEU A 157 31.83 22.00 25.33
N VAL A 158 32.78 22.30 24.44
CA VAL A 158 32.69 21.95 23.02
C VAL A 158 32.57 20.43 22.84
N PHE A 159 33.39 19.68 23.56
CA PHE A 159 33.37 18.21 23.58
C PHE A 159 32.00 17.67 24.03
N SER A 160 31.42 18.20 25.10
CA SER A 160 30.10 17.80 25.60
C SER A 160 28.98 18.11 24.61
N MET A 161 29.04 19.26 23.93
CA MET A 161 28.04 19.61 22.90
C MET A 161 28.09 18.67 21.70
N ILE A 162 29.29 18.30 21.23
CA ILE A 162 29.45 17.32 20.14
C ILE A 162 28.92 15.95 20.56
N LEU A 163 29.19 15.53 21.80
CA LEU A 163 28.71 14.25 22.33
C LEU A 163 27.18 14.20 22.45
N ILE A 164 26.55 15.28 22.92
CA ILE A 164 25.08 15.36 22.96
C ILE A 164 24.51 15.33 21.54
N MET A 165 25.12 16.05 20.60
CA MET A 165 24.69 16.06 19.20
C MET A 165 24.81 14.67 18.56
N SER A 166 25.93 13.97 18.79
CA SER A 166 26.12 12.62 18.24
C SER A 166 25.12 11.61 18.81
N LEU A 167 24.81 11.70 20.10
CA LEU A 167 23.81 10.87 20.75
C LEU A 167 22.40 11.10 20.18
N VAL A 168 22.01 12.37 20.01
CA VAL A 168 20.71 12.73 19.42
C VAL A 168 20.62 12.25 17.97
N LEU A 169 21.66 12.45 17.16
CA LEU A 169 21.69 11.99 15.77
C LEU A 169 21.62 10.47 15.65
N GLY A 170 22.37 9.75 16.51
CA GLY A 170 22.31 8.29 16.58
C GLY A 170 20.91 7.79 16.92
N ALA A 171 20.27 8.36 17.95
CA ALA A 171 18.92 7.98 18.34
C ALA A 171 17.88 8.24 17.23
N ILE A 172 18.00 9.36 16.50
CA ILE A 172 17.11 9.66 15.36
C ILE A 172 17.31 8.62 14.25
N TYR A 173 18.56 8.28 13.92
CA TYR A 173 18.85 7.28 12.89
C TYR A 173 18.30 5.90 13.27
N ASP A 174 18.55 5.44 14.50
CA ASP A 174 18.06 4.15 14.99
C ASP A 174 16.53 4.09 14.99
N SER A 175 15.86 5.18 15.39
CA SER A 175 14.40 5.28 15.37
C SER A 175 13.82 5.23 13.95
N GLY A 176 14.46 5.92 13.00
CA GLY A 176 14.05 5.92 11.60
C GLY A 176 14.26 4.55 10.95
N LEU A 177 15.38 3.90 11.26
CA LEU A 177 15.70 2.56 10.79
C LEU A 177 14.71 1.53 11.35
N ALA A 178 14.43 1.57 12.66
CA ALA A 178 13.45 0.69 13.29
C ALA A 178 12.05 0.85 12.69
N SER A 179 11.58 2.09 12.50
CA SER A 179 10.30 2.35 11.84
C SER A 179 10.25 1.78 10.43
N ASN A 180 11.33 1.93 9.65
CA ASN A 180 11.39 1.41 8.29
C ASN A 180 11.47 -0.12 8.22
N MET A 181 12.10 -0.78 9.20
CA MET A 181 12.17 -2.25 9.26
C MET A 181 10.86 -2.88 9.76
N THR A 182 10.10 -2.18 10.61
CA THR A 182 8.84 -2.71 11.16
C THR A 182 7.66 -2.66 10.18
N ILE A 183 7.64 -1.69 9.25
CA ILE A 183 6.54 -1.54 8.30
C ILE A 183 7.05 -1.79 6.87
N PRO A 184 6.69 -2.92 6.23
CA PRO A 184 7.04 -3.14 4.84
C PRO A 184 6.37 -2.08 3.96
N ARG A 185 7.16 -1.41 3.14
CA ARG A 185 6.65 -0.46 2.15
C ARG A 185 6.38 -1.20 0.84
N TYR A 186 5.11 -1.29 0.48
CA TYR A 186 4.70 -1.85 -0.80
C TYR A 186 4.72 -0.76 -1.86
N TYR A 187 5.51 -0.98 -2.92
CA TYR A 187 5.58 -0.08 -4.08
C TYR A 187 4.77 -0.66 -5.23
N GLY A 188 4.14 0.22 -6.02
CA GLY A 188 3.30 -0.20 -7.15
C GLY A 188 1.98 -0.82 -6.74
N VAL A 189 1.44 -0.43 -5.57
CA VAL A 189 0.10 -0.84 -5.15
C VAL A 189 -0.91 -0.23 -6.12
N ILE A 190 -1.72 -1.06 -6.77
CA ILE A 190 -2.82 -0.61 -7.61
C ILE A 190 -4.01 -0.35 -6.70
N ARG A 191 -4.37 0.92 -6.55
CA ARG A 191 -5.45 1.33 -5.63
C ARG A 191 -6.66 1.81 -6.40
N ASN A 192 -6.40 2.54 -7.47
CA ASN A 192 -7.41 3.25 -8.22
C ASN A 192 -7.50 2.73 -9.66
N PRO A 193 -8.62 2.98 -10.34
CA PRO A 193 -8.77 2.66 -11.76
C PRO A 193 -7.65 3.26 -12.64
N GLN A 194 -7.14 4.45 -12.27
CA GLN A 194 -6.01 5.09 -12.97
C GLN A 194 -4.71 4.30 -12.84
N ASP A 195 -4.42 3.75 -11.66
CA ASP A 195 -3.23 2.94 -11.44
C ASP A 195 -3.30 1.66 -12.28
N MET A 196 -4.51 1.10 -12.45
CA MET A 196 -4.73 -0.07 -13.29
C MET A 196 -4.41 0.25 -14.76
N ILE A 197 -4.82 1.43 -15.23
CA ILE A 197 -4.52 1.93 -16.58
C ILE A 197 -3.02 2.18 -16.76
N SER A 198 -2.38 2.87 -15.81
CA SER A 198 -0.95 3.23 -15.93
C SER A 198 -0.06 1.99 -15.95
N ASN A 199 -0.42 0.96 -15.18
CA ASN A 199 0.29 -0.31 -15.14
C ASN A 199 -0.18 -1.30 -16.24
N ASN A 200 -1.12 -0.90 -17.11
CA ASN A 200 -1.66 -1.71 -18.21
C ASN A 200 -2.15 -3.10 -17.77
N ILE A 201 -2.85 -3.16 -16.63
CA ILE A 201 -3.33 -4.41 -16.04
C ILE A 201 -4.60 -4.84 -16.76
N GLN A 202 -4.54 -6.03 -17.33
CA GLN A 202 -5.70 -6.66 -17.94
C GLN A 202 -6.64 -7.15 -16.86
N TRP A 203 -7.94 -6.97 -17.10
CA TRP A 203 -8.97 -7.46 -16.22
C TRP A 203 -10.07 -8.14 -17.02
N GLY A 204 -10.83 -9.04 -16.40
CA GLY A 204 -11.79 -9.81 -17.16
C GLY A 204 -12.79 -10.58 -16.34
N ALA A 205 -13.75 -11.12 -17.07
CA ALA A 205 -14.86 -11.91 -16.56
C ALA A 205 -15.40 -12.85 -17.65
N THR A 206 -16.44 -13.60 -17.32
CA THR A 206 -17.07 -14.57 -18.21
C THR A 206 -17.93 -13.95 -19.30
N GLU A 207 -18.45 -12.73 -19.07
CA GLU A 207 -19.43 -12.07 -19.94
C GLU A 207 -19.06 -10.60 -20.17
N ASP A 208 -19.57 -10.01 -21.25
CA ASP A 208 -19.45 -8.58 -21.57
C ASP A 208 -20.38 -7.69 -20.73
N ALA A 209 -21.34 -8.27 -20.01
CA ALA A 209 -22.26 -7.55 -19.13
C ALA A 209 -21.56 -6.57 -18.16
N TRP A 210 -20.33 -6.89 -17.78
CA TRP A 210 -19.45 -6.13 -16.91
C TRP A 210 -18.91 -4.81 -17.49
N ILE A 211 -19.03 -4.58 -18.79
CA ILE A 211 -18.60 -3.34 -19.44
C ILE A 211 -19.75 -2.53 -20.05
N LEU A 212 -20.96 -3.11 -20.15
CA LEU A 212 -22.10 -2.48 -20.82
C LEU A 212 -22.44 -1.09 -20.28
N SER A 213 -22.35 -0.89 -18.96
CA SER A 213 -22.70 0.40 -18.33
C SER A 213 -21.64 1.49 -18.54
N ILE A 214 -20.41 1.13 -18.96
CA ILE A 214 -19.28 2.05 -19.11
C ILE A 214 -18.73 2.15 -20.54
N GLU A 215 -19.11 1.25 -21.44
CA GLU A 215 -18.66 1.24 -22.84
C GLU A 215 -19.04 2.54 -23.57
N GLY A 216 -20.24 3.08 -23.29
CA GLY A 216 -20.75 4.32 -23.89
C GLY A 216 -20.35 5.60 -23.16
N SER A 217 -19.46 5.55 -22.16
CA SER A 217 -19.10 6.72 -21.37
C SER A 217 -18.10 7.64 -22.09
N ASP A 218 -18.32 8.96 -22.01
CA ASP A 218 -17.41 9.99 -22.54
C ASP A 218 -16.11 10.14 -21.73
N SER A 219 -16.06 9.60 -20.50
CA SER A 219 -14.86 9.65 -19.66
C SER A 219 -13.69 8.88 -20.30
N PRO A 220 -12.51 9.52 -20.48
CA PRO A 220 -11.35 8.86 -21.07
C PRO A 220 -10.81 7.72 -20.21
N THR A 221 -11.09 7.74 -18.90
CA THR A 221 -10.73 6.68 -17.96
C THR A 221 -11.50 5.40 -18.23
N HIS A 222 -12.82 5.51 -18.40
CA HIS A 222 -13.69 4.37 -18.67
C HIS A 222 -13.35 3.73 -20.02
N GLN A 223 -13.16 4.54 -21.07
CA GLN A 223 -12.77 4.04 -22.39
C GLN A 223 -11.44 3.25 -22.33
N LYS A 224 -10.45 3.73 -21.59
CA LYS A 224 -9.17 3.02 -21.41
C LYS A 224 -9.33 1.72 -20.62
N ILE A 225 -10.17 1.70 -19.59
CA ILE A 225 -10.43 0.50 -18.79
C ILE A 225 -11.18 -0.55 -19.60
N VAL A 226 -12.17 -0.14 -20.39
CA VAL A 226 -12.89 -1.04 -21.30
C VAL A 226 -11.93 -1.67 -22.31
N ASN A 227 -10.96 -0.90 -22.83
CA ASN A 227 -9.94 -1.45 -23.73
C ASN A 227 -9.01 -2.50 -23.07
N LEU A 228 -8.91 -2.52 -21.74
CA LEU A 228 -8.13 -3.50 -20.98
C LEU A 228 -8.96 -4.74 -20.59
N PHE A 229 -10.26 -4.74 -20.88
CA PHE A 229 -11.16 -5.82 -20.53
C PHE A 229 -11.01 -7.01 -21.47
N VAL A 230 -10.99 -8.22 -20.89
CA VAL A 230 -10.86 -9.49 -21.62
C VAL A 230 -11.99 -10.43 -21.21
N ILE A 231 -12.72 -10.95 -22.20
CA ILE A 231 -13.78 -11.94 -22.00
C ILE A 231 -13.17 -13.33 -22.17
N GLU A 232 -13.28 -14.18 -21.15
CA GLU A 232 -12.76 -15.54 -21.20
C GLU A 232 -13.70 -16.54 -20.53
N ASN A 233 -13.63 -17.80 -20.95
CA ASN A 233 -14.37 -18.89 -20.32
C ASN A 233 -13.88 -19.14 -18.88
N GLU A 234 -14.75 -19.71 -18.06
CA GLU A 234 -14.50 -19.99 -16.65
C GLU A 234 -13.20 -20.78 -16.41
N GLU A 235 -12.93 -21.81 -17.21
CA GLU A 235 -11.72 -22.64 -17.11
C GLU A 235 -10.43 -21.84 -17.38
N LYS A 236 -10.46 -20.91 -18.34
CA LYS A 236 -9.31 -20.05 -18.65
C LYS A 236 -9.08 -19.00 -17.57
N LEU A 237 -10.15 -18.40 -17.05
CA LEU A 237 -10.09 -17.49 -15.90
C LEU A 237 -9.56 -18.22 -14.66
N GLN A 238 -9.96 -19.47 -14.46
CA GLN A 238 -9.47 -20.29 -13.36
C GLN A 238 -7.96 -20.53 -13.45
N ASN A 239 -7.45 -20.80 -14.66
CA ASN A 239 -6.01 -20.92 -14.92
C ASN A 239 -5.25 -19.59 -14.70
N ARG A 240 -5.90 -18.44 -14.96
CA ARG A 240 -5.34 -17.10 -14.70
C ARG A 240 -5.26 -16.73 -13.23
N ASN A 241 -5.82 -17.50 -12.30
CA ASN A 241 -5.61 -17.23 -10.86
C ASN A 241 -4.13 -17.24 -10.48
N LYS A 242 -3.30 -18.01 -11.19
CA LYS A 242 -1.84 -18.06 -11.02
C LYS A 242 -1.10 -16.81 -11.53
N ASP A 243 -1.72 -16.03 -12.41
CA ASP A 243 -1.13 -14.84 -13.01
C ASP A 243 -1.30 -13.64 -12.08
N SER A 244 -0.19 -13.10 -11.57
CA SER A 244 -0.17 -11.92 -10.72
C SER A 244 -0.48 -10.62 -11.45
N ARG A 245 -0.57 -10.60 -12.80
CA ARG A 245 -0.89 -9.37 -13.55
C ARG A 245 -2.26 -9.39 -14.21
N PHE A 246 -3.15 -10.24 -13.70
CA PHE A 246 -4.54 -10.30 -14.11
C PHE A 246 -5.49 -9.96 -12.97
N ALA A 247 -6.45 -9.07 -13.25
CA ALA A 247 -7.48 -8.68 -12.30
C ALA A 247 -8.84 -9.28 -12.66
N PHE A 248 -9.64 -9.60 -11.65
CA PHE A 248 -10.96 -10.19 -11.85
C PHE A 248 -12.07 -9.20 -11.55
N ALA A 249 -13.11 -9.20 -12.37
CA ALA A 249 -14.32 -8.43 -12.07
C ALA A 249 -15.05 -9.05 -10.86
N ILE A 250 -15.42 -8.21 -9.90
CA ILE A 250 -16.26 -8.57 -8.76
C ILE A 250 -17.29 -7.48 -8.51
N GLU A 251 -18.42 -7.88 -7.93
CA GLU A 251 -19.49 -6.94 -7.60
C GLU A 251 -19.59 -6.79 -6.08
N ARG A 252 -19.61 -5.56 -5.59
CA ARG A 252 -19.96 -5.22 -4.21
C ARG A 252 -21.48 -5.07 -4.13
N LEU A 253 -22.08 -5.97 -3.37
CA LEU A 253 -23.49 -5.99 -3.05
C LEU A 253 -23.80 -5.03 -1.90
N GLN A 254 -25.09 -4.70 -1.77
CA GLN A 254 -25.60 -3.93 -0.64
C GLN A 254 -25.27 -4.62 0.69
N GLY A 255 -24.79 -3.84 1.68
CA GLY A 255 -24.34 -4.37 2.97
C GLY A 255 -22.85 -4.77 3.02
N GLY A 256 -22.06 -4.45 1.99
CA GLY A 256 -20.60 -4.65 2.00
C GLY A 256 -20.16 -6.08 1.68
N ASN A 257 -21.07 -6.93 1.22
CA ASN A 257 -20.75 -8.27 0.73
C ASN A 257 -20.26 -8.22 -0.71
N PHE A 258 -19.49 -9.22 -1.14
CA PHE A 258 -19.00 -9.32 -2.52
C PHE A 258 -19.56 -10.56 -3.21
N ALA A 259 -20.02 -10.38 -4.45
CA ALA A 259 -20.31 -11.48 -5.36
C ALA A 259 -19.02 -11.86 -6.10
N VAL A 260 -18.52 -13.04 -5.77
CA VAL A 260 -17.28 -13.59 -6.31
C VAL A 260 -17.64 -14.74 -7.25
N GLY A 261 -17.14 -14.71 -8.49
CA GLY A 261 -17.36 -15.78 -9.45
C GLY A 261 -16.68 -17.08 -9.02
N SER A 262 -17.26 -18.23 -9.37
CA SER A 262 -16.72 -19.57 -9.07
C SER A 262 -15.34 -19.83 -9.68
N TYR A 263 -14.96 -19.10 -10.73
CA TYR A 263 -13.62 -19.15 -11.33
C TYR A 263 -12.53 -18.55 -10.44
N ILE A 264 -12.85 -17.74 -9.42
CA ILE A 264 -11.86 -17.14 -8.53
C ILE A 264 -11.58 -18.12 -7.39
N THR A 265 -10.40 -18.71 -7.39
CA THR A 265 -10.00 -19.66 -6.34
C THR A 265 -9.62 -18.92 -5.06
N GLU A 266 -9.72 -19.60 -3.91
CA GLU A 266 -9.33 -19.02 -2.62
C GLU A 266 -7.86 -18.55 -2.63
N ASP A 267 -6.97 -19.33 -3.23
CA ASP A 267 -5.56 -18.97 -3.38
C ASP A 267 -5.36 -17.77 -4.31
N GLY A 268 -6.17 -17.68 -5.37
CA GLY A 268 -6.20 -16.51 -6.25
C GLY A 268 -6.71 -15.25 -5.56
N ALA A 269 -7.69 -15.37 -4.68
CA ALA A 269 -8.22 -14.27 -3.90
C ALA A 269 -7.21 -13.78 -2.84
N LYS A 270 -6.48 -14.70 -2.17
CA LYS A 270 -5.47 -14.36 -1.16
C LYS A 270 -4.38 -13.45 -1.70
N ILE A 271 -3.93 -13.67 -2.94
CA ILE A 271 -2.87 -12.87 -3.57
C ILE A 271 -3.37 -11.55 -4.17
N ARG A 272 -4.66 -11.24 -4.07
CA ARG A 272 -5.30 -10.05 -4.64
C ARG A 272 -5.94 -9.19 -3.56
N ARG A 273 -6.16 -7.94 -3.91
CA ARG A 273 -6.83 -6.90 -3.13
C ARG A 273 -7.90 -6.25 -3.97
N ILE A 274 -8.94 -5.80 -3.30
CA ILE A 274 -10.01 -5.03 -3.93
C ILE A 274 -9.48 -3.61 -4.15
N LEU A 275 -9.82 -3.01 -5.29
CA LEU A 275 -9.58 -1.58 -5.52
C LEU A 275 -10.26 -0.74 -4.44
N TYR A 276 -9.62 0.35 -4.01
CA TYR A 276 -10.21 1.29 -3.05
C TYR A 276 -11.38 2.06 -3.65
N GLU A 277 -11.26 2.39 -4.93
CA GLU A 277 -12.29 3.06 -5.71
C GLU A 277 -12.96 2.05 -6.64
N ASP A 278 -14.27 2.19 -6.78
CA ASP A 278 -15.08 1.38 -7.66
C ASP A 278 -14.76 1.75 -9.12
N LEU A 279 -14.79 0.79 -10.04
CA LEU A 279 -14.66 1.06 -11.47
C LEU A 279 -15.84 1.89 -11.96
N TYR A 280 -17.04 1.54 -11.50
CA TYR A 280 -18.27 2.29 -11.63
C TYR A 280 -19.30 1.77 -10.62
N PHE A 281 -20.36 2.53 -10.41
CA PHE A 281 -21.53 2.08 -9.66
C PHE A 281 -22.72 1.97 -10.61
N ASP A 282 -23.58 0.99 -10.35
CA ASP A 282 -24.84 0.78 -11.06
C ASP A 282 -25.93 0.43 -10.06
N TYR A 283 -27.18 0.34 -10.50
CA TYR A 283 -28.27 -0.15 -9.66
C TYR A 283 -28.70 -1.54 -10.10
N MET A 284 -28.98 -2.40 -9.13
CA MET A 284 -29.66 -3.66 -9.41
C MET A 284 -31.07 -3.36 -9.91
N ALA A 285 -31.31 -3.66 -11.18
CA ALA A 285 -32.59 -3.47 -11.84
C ALA A 285 -33.29 -4.82 -12.07
N PHE A 286 -34.61 -4.81 -11.95
CA PHE A 286 -35.46 -5.91 -12.42
C PHE A 286 -35.93 -5.61 -13.83
N TYR A 287 -35.74 -6.56 -14.74
CA TYR A 287 -36.20 -6.44 -16.12
C TYR A 287 -37.54 -7.17 -16.28
N LEU A 288 -38.54 -6.45 -16.76
CA LEU A 288 -39.85 -6.98 -17.12
C LEU A 288 -40.11 -6.72 -18.61
N LYS A 289 -40.97 -7.54 -19.22
CA LYS A 289 -41.45 -7.29 -20.59
C LYS A 289 -42.09 -5.89 -20.64
N LYS A 290 -41.81 -5.14 -21.71
CA LYS A 290 -42.42 -3.82 -21.96
C LYS A 290 -43.95 -3.95 -21.86
N SER A 291 -44.57 -3.05 -21.09
CA SER A 291 -46.00 -3.05 -20.78
C SER A 291 -46.50 -4.26 -19.96
N SER A 292 -45.62 -4.88 -19.17
CA SER A 292 -46.04 -5.90 -18.19
C SER A 292 -47.01 -5.31 -17.17
N ILE A 293 -48.13 -6.00 -16.95
CA ILE A 293 -49.15 -5.66 -15.94
C ILE A 293 -48.55 -5.72 -14.52
N LEU A 294 -47.44 -6.45 -14.34
CA LEU A 294 -46.78 -6.64 -13.04
C LEU A 294 -45.88 -5.47 -12.62
N LEU A 295 -45.52 -4.57 -13.54
CA LEU A 295 -44.60 -3.46 -13.26
C LEU A 295 -45.04 -2.60 -12.06
N PRO A 296 -46.28 -2.06 -11.99
CA PRO A 296 -46.69 -1.22 -10.86
C PRO A 296 -46.70 -1.98 -9.53
N TYR A 297 -47.01 -3.29 -9.55
CA TYR A 297 -46.98 -4.11 -8.34
C TYR A 297 -45.56 -4.36 -7.85
N LEU A 298 -44.62 -4.61 -8.77
CA LEU A 298 -43.22 -4.81 -8.43
C LEU A 298 -42.60 -3.53 -7.86
N ASP A 299 -42.88 -2.38 -8.47
CA ASP A 299 -42.39 -1.08 -8.00
C ASP A 299 -42.89 -0.78 -6.57
N ASP A 300 -44.17 -1.02 -6.27
CA ASP A 300 -44.71 -0.84 -4.92
C ASP A 300 -44.03 -1.76 -3.90
N ILE A 301 -43.79 -3.04 -4.27
CA ILE A 301 -43.08 -3.98 -3.40
C ILE A 301 -41.65 -3.50 -3.14
N ILE A 302 -40.91 -3.11 -4.17
CA ILE A 302 -39.52 -2.64 -4.04
C ILE A 302 -39.47 -1.41 -3.13
N LEU A 303 -40.39 -0.44 -3.33
CA LEU A 303 -40.46 0.76 -2.50
C LEU A 303 -40.79 0.44 -1.04
N ARG A 304 -41.72 -0.48 -0.79
CA ARG A 304 -42.07 -0.91 0.58
C ARG A 304 -40.89 -1.59 1.27
N VAL A 305 -40.22 -2.51 0.59
CA VAL A 305 -39.04 -3.21 1.13
C VAL A 305 -37.92 -2.21 1.43
N ALA A 306 -37.64 -1.28 0.50
CA ALA A 306 -36.61 -0.26 0.69
C ALA A 306 -36.92 0.66 1.89
N ARG A 307 -38.18 1.08 2.07
CA ARG A 307 -38.59 1.90 3.22
C ARG A 307 -38.48 1.16 4.55
N VAL A 308 -38.79 -0.14 4.57
CA VAL A 308 -38.66 -0.95 5.78
C VAL A 308 -37.19 -1.12 6.13
N ALA A 309 -36.35 -1.49 5.15
CA ALA A 309 -34.92 -1.65 5.33
C ALA A 309 -34.24 -0.36 5.85
N SER A 310 -34.61 0.81 5.31
CA SER A 310 -34.04 2.08 5.77
C SER A 310 -34.43 2.43 7.21
N ARG A 311 -35.67 2.13 7.62
CA ARG A 311 -36.13 2.33 9.01
C ARG A 311 -35.40 1.43 9.99
N THR A 312 -35.16 0.17 9.64
CA THR A 312 -34.40 -0.76 10.50
C THR A 312 -32.95 -0.33 10.67
N HIS A 313 -32.29 0.15 9.61
CA HIS A 313 -30.95 0.72 9.70
C HIS A 313 -30.90 1.96 10.60
N ALA A 314 -31.87 2.88 10.46
CA ALA A 314 -31.95 4.08 11.31
C ALA A 314 -32.22 3.76 12.79
N SER A 315 -32.98 2.70 13.09
CA SER A 315 -33.23 2.26 14.48
C SER A 315 -32.07 1.54 15.15
N LEU A 316 -31.12 1.00 14.37
CA LEU A 316 -29.95 0.26 14.86
C LEU A 316 -28.71 1.14 15.08
N GLY A 317 -28.81 2.46 14.84
CA GLY A 317 -27.74 3.41 15.18
C GLY A 317 -26.42 3.15 14.46
N ILE A 318 -26.48 2.76 13.18
CA ILE A 318 -25.33 2.71 12.27
C ILE A 318 -25.52 3.80 11.21
#